data_AF-A0A2G0E6N3-F1
#
_entry.id   AF-A0A2G0E6N3-F1
#
_cell.length_a   1.000
_cell.length_b   1.000
_cell.length_c   1.000
_cell.angle_alpha   90.00
_cell.angle_beta   90.00
_cell.angle_gamma   90.00
#
_symmetry.space_group_name_H-M   'P 1'
#
loop_
_entity.id
_entity.type
_entity.pdbx_description
1 polymer ?
#
loop_
_entity_poly.entity_id
_entity_poly.type
_entity_poly.pdbx_seq_one_letter_code
_entity_poly.pdbx_strand_id
1 'polypeptide(L)'
;LNEQNGWTWGMTYVSAAEKQEIDPISQDHQKLDTTVQTLTTKLTDLNKDRTPTTDATIEKSGDSFVIKPEVNGNTINVDAAVKQVKSAVNSGKDTIELTEFKEKPKVTSGDSSLKEQLESMNAIANVKATYSINGETFQIPSSDIMSWLTYNDGKVDLDTEQVRQYVTDLGTKYNT
;
A
#
# COMPACT_ATOMS: atom_id res chain seq x y z
N LEU A 1 34.55 8.36 -76.55
CA LEU A 1 34.07 8.50 -75.15
C LEU A 1 33.74 7.09 -74.70
N ASN A 2 34.79 6.32 -74.39
CA ASN A 2 35.45 6.22 -73.08
C ASN A 2 34.63 5.29 -72.19
N GLU A 3 35.00 4.00 -72.13
CA GLU A 3 36.00 3.43 -71.19
C GLU A 3 35.44 3.34 -69.77
N GLN A 4 35.59 2.28 -68.98
CA GLN A 4 36.20 0.96 -69.12
C GLN A 4 35.62 0.08 -67.99
N ASN A 5 35.72 -1.24 -68.17
CA ASN A 5 35.30 -2.30 -67.25
C ASN A 5 36.10 -2.32 -65.93
N GLY A 6 35.51 -2.96 -64.92
CA GLY A 6 36.22 -3.43 -63.73
C GLY A 6 35.51 -4.61 -63.08
N TRP A 7 35.57 -5.76 -63.75
CA TRP A 7 35.24 -7.08 -63.21
C TRP A 7 36.02 -7.40 -61.92
N THR A 8 35.30 -7.97 -60.96
CA THR A 8 35.61 -9.28 -60.33
C THR A 8 36.95 -9.44 -59.61
N TRP A 9 36.88 -9.48 -58.28
CA TRP A 9 37.60 -10.52 -57.54
C TRP A 9 36.75 -10.99 -56.36
N GLY A 10 36.33 -12.26 -56.39
CA GLY A 10 35.82 -12.95 -55.20
C GLY A 10 34.31 -13.21 -55.15
N MET A 11 33.82 -14.15 -55.96
CA MET A 11 32.67 -14.96 -55.58
C MET A 11 33.09 -15.90 -54.43
N THR A 12 32.16 -16.07 -53.49
CA THR A 12 32.06 -17.12 -52.43
C THR A 12 32.76 -16.89 -51.09
N TYR A 13 31.99 -17.17 -50.03
CA TYR A 13 32.22 -16.96 -48.59
C TYR A 13 32.02 -15.50 -48.18
N VAL A 14 30.79 -15.02 -47.92
CA VAL A 14 30.03 -15.36 -46.71
C VAL A 14 28.52 -15.36 -47.00
N SER A 15 27.98 -16.56 -47.14
CA SER A 15 26.54 -16.86 -47.08
C SER A 15 26.02 -16.77 -45.64
N ALA A 16 26.18 -15.62 -44.96
CA ALA A 16 25.71 -15.46 -43.57
C ALA A 16 25.44 -14.03 -43.07
N ALA A 17 25.69 -12.96 -43.83
CA ALA A 17 25.58 -11.59 -43.29
C ALA A 17 24.45 -10.71 -43.89
N GLU A 18 23.76 -11.16 -44.93
CA GLU A 18 22.62 -10.44 -45.56
C GLU A 18 21.29 -10.55 -44.78
N LYS A 19 21.33 -11.15 -43.59
CA LYS A 19 20.33 -10.90 -42.56
C LYS A 19 21.00 -10.10 -41.46
N GLN A 20 20.91 -8.78 -41.54
CA GLN A 20 21.00 -8.00 -40.32
C GLN A 20 19.71 -8.25 -39.55
N GLU A 21 19.76 -9.23 -38.65
CA GLU A 21 18.94 -9.15 -37.44
C GLU A 21 19.27 -7.81 -36.80
N ILE A 22 18.28 -6.92 -36.80
CA ILE A 22 18.31 -5.75 -35.93
C ILE A 22 18.32 -6.33 -34.53
N ASP A 23 19.48 -6.30 -33.88
CA ASP A 23 19.64 -6.63 -32.47
C ASP A 23 18.87 -5.55 -31.68
N PRO A 24 17.64 -5.83 -31.23
CA PRO A 24 16.96 -4.88 -30.37
C PRO A 24 17.60 -5.08 -28.98
N ILE A 25 17.66 -4.05 -28.14
CA ILE A 25 17.95 -4.22 -26.69
C ILE A 25 19.45 -4.10 -26.28
N SER A 26 20.24 -3.16 -26.83
CA SER A 26 21.48 -2.73 -26.13
C SER A 26 21.68 -1.22 -26.03
N GLN A 27 21.43 -0.45 -27.10
CA GLN A 27 21.48 1.03 -27.04
C GLN A 27 20.17 1.66 -26.55
N ASP A 28 19.07 0.90 -26.52
CA ASP A 28 17.76 1.36 -26.04
C ASP A 28 17.61 1.24 -24.52
N HIS A 29 18.39 0.38 -23.86
CA HIS A 29 18.31 0.22 -22.40
C HIS A 29 18.63 1.51 -21.66
N GLN A 30 19.71 2.20 -22.03
CA GLN A 30 20.10 3.44 -21.36
C GLN A 30 19.08 4.57 -21.58
N LYS A 31 18.47 4.64 -22.78
CA LYS A 31 17.39 5.59 -23.08
C LYS A 31 16.10 5.24 -22.35
N LEU A 32 15.76 3.96 -22.27
CA LEU A 32 14.60 3.45 -21.53
C LEU A 32 14.75 3.72 -20.04
N ASP A 33 15.91 3.44 -19.45
CA ASP A 33 16.20 3.69 -18.04
C ASP A 33 16.12 5.18 -17.71
N THR A 34 16.68 6.04 -18.57
CA THR A 34 16.58 7.51 -18.43
C THR A 34 15.12 7.98 -18.53
N THR A 35 14.35 7.39 -19.44
CA THR A 35 12.91 7.71 -19.62
C THR A 35 12.11 7.28 -18.40
N VAL A 36 12.35 6.08 -17.89
CA VAL A 36 11.73 5.55 -16.68
C VAL A 36 12.08 6.43 -15.48
N GLN A 37 13.35 6.81 -15.31
CA GLN A 37 13.76 7.65 -14.19
C GLN A 37 13.11 9.04 -14.25
N THR A 38 13.05 9.65 -15.44
CA THR A 38 12.37 10.93 -15.65
C THR A 38 10.87 10.81 -15.33
N LEU A 39 10.23 9.73 -15.76
CA LEU A 39 8.82 9.47 -15.45
C LEU A 39 8.61 9.29 -13.95
N THR A 40 9.44 8.50 -13.28
CA THR A 40 9.40 8.30 -11.82
C THR A 40 9.48 9.63 -11.09
N THR A 41 10.44 10.49 -11.44
CA THR A 41 10.58 11.82 -10.83
C THR A 41 9.34 12.67 -11.05
N LYS A 42 8.83 12.75 -12.30
CA LYS A 42 7.63 13.52 -12.61
C LYS A 42 6.38 13.04 -11.87
N LEU A 43 6.16 11.72 -11.80
CA LEU A 43 5.01 11.16 -11.09
C LEU A 43 5.14 11.36 -9.56
N THR A 44 6.35 11.24 -9.03
CA THR A 44 6.64 11.50 -7.61
C THR A 44 6.37 12.97 -7.26
N ASP A 45 6.84 13.91 -8.11
CA ASP A 45 6.57 15.33 -7.92
C ASP A 45 5.08 15.63 -8.03
N LEU A 46 4.41 15.05 -9.02
CA LEU A 46 2.97 15.20 -9.21
C LEU A 46 2.14 14.71 -8.03
N ASN A 47 2.63 13.68 -7.30
CA ASN A 47 1.97 13.18 -6.10
C ASN A 47 2.08 14.12 -4.90
N LYS A 48 3.02 15.08 -4.88
CA LYS A 48 3.18 16.03 -3.75
C LYS A 48 1.95 16.93 -3.57
N ASP A 49 1.29 17.28 -4.67
CA ASP A 49 0.10 18.14 -4.69
C ASP A 49 -1.22 17.35 -4.72
N ARG A 50 -1.14 16.02 -4.63
CA ARG A 50 -2.29 15.11 -4.71
C ARG A 50 -2.78 14.68 -3.34
N THR A 51 -4.07 14.42 -3.24
CA THR A 51 -4.68 13.88 -2.03
C THR A 51 -4.37 12.38 -1.97
N PRO A 52 -3.73 11.89 -0.91
CA PRO A 52 -3.47 10.46 -0.75
C PRO A 52 -4.78 9.71 -0.51
N THR A 53 -4.84 8.49 -1.02
CA THR A 53 -5.92 7.56 -0.69
C THR A 53 -5.67 6.97 0.69
N THR A 54 -6.70 6.93 1.54
CA THR A 54 -6.61 6.29 2.86
C THR A 54 -7.75 5.32 3.03
N ASP A 55 -7.46 4.17 3.64
CA ASP A 55 -8.45 3.17 4.00
C ASP A 55 -9.40 3.68 5.10
N ALA A 56 -10.62 3.15 5.12
CA ALA A 56 -11.53 3.35 6.25
C ALA A 56 -10.96 2.67 7.50
N THR A 57 -11.20 3.28 8.66
CA THR A 57 -10.70 2.78 9.95
C THR A 57 -11.72 2.98 11.07
N ILE A 58 -11.48 2.42 12.25
CA ILE A 58 -12.30 2.64 13.43
C ILE A 58 -11.58 3.64 14.34
N GLU A 59 -12.29 4.67 14.80
CA GLU A 59 -11.77 5.66 15.74
C GLU A 59 -12.69 5.86 16.93
N LYS A 60 -12.12 6.33 18.05
CA LYS A 60 -12.87 6.64 19.27
C LYS A 60 -13.64 7.93 19.09
N SER A 61 -14.93 7.91 19.43
CA SER A 61 -15.84 9.06 19.41
C SER A 61 -16.62 9.11 20.72
N GLY A 62 -16.16 9.94 21.65
CA GLY A 62 -16.70 10.02 23.00
C GLY A 62 -16.59 8.68 23.74
N ASP A 63 -17.75 8.15 24.14
CA ASP A 63 -17.90 6.89 24.88
C ASP A 63 -18.19 5.69 23.95
N SER A 64 -17.82 5.78 22.67
CA SER A 64 -18.06 4.73 21.67
C SER A 64 -16.98 4.72 20.58
N PHE A 65 -17.05 3.73 19.70
CA PHE A 65 -16.26 3.66 18.48
C PHE A 65 -17.13 3.89 17.26
N VAL A 66 -16.56 4.55 16.24
CA VAL A 66 -17.23 4.83 14.95
C VAL A 66 -16.30 4.52 13.79
N ILE A 67 -16.87 4.23 12.61
CA ILE A 67 -16.10 4.13 11.37
C ILE A 67 -15.76 5.53 10.87
N LYS A 68 -14.47 5.79 10.71
CA LYS A 68 -13.93 6.88 9.91
C LYS A 68 -13.88 6.43 8.44
N PRO A 69 -14.63 7.07 7.53
CA PRO A 69 -14.65 6.69 6.13
C PRO A 69 -13.28 6.80 5.44
N GLU A 70 -13.12 6.03 4.39
CA GLU A 70 -12.00 6.09 3.47
C GLU A 70 -11.94 7.43 2.72
N VAL A 71 -10.73 7.86 2.36
CA VAL A 71 -10.53 9.01 1.48
C VAL A 71 -10.22 8.48 0.09
N ASN A 72 -11.07 8.81 -0.87
CA ASN A 72 -10.82 8.55 -2.29
C ASN A 72 -9.84 9.61 -2.82
N GLY A 73 -8.55 9.32 -2.67
CA GLY A 73 -7.47 10.16 -3.14
C GLY A 73 -7.28 10.10 -4.66
N ASN A 74 -6.28 10.81 -5.13
CA ASN A 74 -5.91 10.87 -6.54
C ASN A 74 -4.41 10.63 -6.79
N THR A 75 -3.66 10.16 -5.78
CA THR A 75 -2.26 9.73 -5.93
C THR A 75 -2.12 8.61 -6.96
N ILE A 76 -1.02 8.63 -7.71
CA ILE A 76 -0.63 7.56 -8.64
C ILE A 76 0.31 6.59 -7.93
N ASN A 77 0.03 5.30 -8.08
CA ASN A 77 0.99 4.25 -7.77
C ASN A 77 2.13 4.30 -8.80
N VAL A 78 3.22 4.98 -8.43
CA VAL A 78 4.36 5.23 -9.32
C VAL A 78 5.02 3.93 -9.76
N ASP A 79 5.18 2.97 -8.86
CA ASP A 79 5.80 1.68 -9.16
C ASP A 79 4.98 0.88 -10.18
N ALA A 80 3.65 0.85 -10.02
CA ALA A 80 2.75 0.18 -10.95
C ALA A 80 2.77 0.86 -12.33
N ALA A 81 2.75 2.18 -12.37
CA ALA A 81 2.84 2.94 -13.62
C ALA A 81 4.18 2.70 -14.34
N VAL A 82 5.29 2.73 -13.62
CA VAL A 82 6.63 2.47 -14.17
C VAL A 82 6.74 1.03 -14.68
N LYS A 83 6.21 0.06 -13.94
CA LYS A 83 6.17 -1.34 -14.37
C LYS A 83 5.36 -1.50 -15.66
N GLN A 84 4.23 -0.80 -15.78
CA GLN A 84 3.44 -0.82 -17.01
C GLN A 84 4.20 -0.20 -18.17
N VAL A 85 4.91 0.92 -17.99
CA VAL A 85 5.71 1.52 -19.06
C VAL A 85 6.77 0.57 -19.58
N LYS A 86 7.50 -0.11 -18.69
CA LYS A 86 8.48 -1.13 -19.10
C LYS A 86 7.82 -2.25 -19.90
N SER A 87 6.63 -2.70 -19.47
CA SER A 87 5.87 -3.73 -20.20
C SER A 87 5.34 -3.24 -21.55
N ALA A 88 4.87 -1.98 -21.63
CA ALA A 88 4.31 -1.38 -22.82
C ALA A 88 5.37 -1.31 -23.94
N VAL A 89 6.56 -0.82 -23.60
CA VAL A 89 7.73 -0.75 -24.50
C VAL A 89 8.08 -2.14 -25.06
N ASN A 90 8.14 -3.16 -24.21
CA ASN A 90 8.42 -4.53 -24.65
C ASN A 90 7.33 -5.10 -25.58
N SER A 91 6.10 -4.62 -25.47
CA SER A 91 4.95 -5.05 -26.28
C SER A 91 4.69 -4.16 -27.51
N GLY A 92 5.53 -3.16 -27.78
CA GLY A 92 5.37 -2.22 -28.89
C GLY A 92 4.21 -1.23 -28.72
N LYS A 93 3.74 -1.02 -27.48
CA LYS A 93 2.73 0.01 -27.14
C LYS A 93 3.42 1.33 -26.79
N ASP A 94 2.85 2.43 -27.26
CA ASP A 94 3.37 3.79 -27.11
C ASP A 94 2.59 4.67 -26.12
N THR A 95 1.48 4.17 -25.57
CA THR A 95 0.55 4.91 -24.70
C THR A 95 0.22 4.13 -23.43
N ILE A 96 0.07 4.86 -22.30
CA ILE A 96 -0.39 4.33 -21.02
C ILE A 96 -1.42 5.29 -20.37
N GLU A 97 -2.45 4.72 -19.75
CA GLU A 97 -3.49 5.49 -19.06
C GLU A 97 -3.17 5.63 -17.57
N LEU A 98 -2.73 6.82 -17.14
CA LEU A 98 -2.34 7.05 -15.74
C LEU A 98 -3.50 6.90 -14.75
N THR A 99 -4.75 7.02 -15.22
CA THR A 99 -5.95 6.88 -14.38
C THR A 99 -6.13 5.47 -13.84
N GLU A 100 -5.60 4.45 -14.53
CA GLU A 100 -5.64 3.04 -14.10
C GLU A 100 -4.73 2.78 -12.90
N PHE A 101 -3.71 3.63 -12.68
CA PHE A 101 -2.74 3.51 -11.60
C PHE A 101 -3.08 4.38 -10.39
N LYS A 102 -4.28 4.96 -10.33
CA LYS A 102 -4.72 5.66 -9.11
C LYS A 102 -4.84 4.69 -7.95
N GLU A 103 -4.34 5.09 -6.80
CA GLU A 103 -4.50 4.31 -5.57
C GLU A 103 -5.98 4.28 -5.17
N LYS A 104 -6.46 3.09 -4.80
CA LYS A 104 -7.83 2.85 -4.35
C LYS A 104 -7.81 2.35 -2.91
N PRO A 105 -8.81 2.75 -2.10
CA PRO A 105 -8.92 2.25 -0.74
C PRO A 105 -9.14 0.74 -0.79
N LYS A 106 -8.38 0.02 0.03
CA LYS A 106 -8.51 -1.43 0.23
C LYS A 106 -9.65 -1.76 1.17
N VAL A 107 -9.90 -0.90 2.15
CA VAL A 107 -11.00 -1.02 3.10
C VAL A 107 -11.91 0.19 2.94
N THR A 108 -13.21 -0.07 2.80
CA THR A 108 -14.24 0.96 2.69
C THR A 108 -15.11 0.96 3.93
N SER A 109 -15.79 2.07 4.20
CA SER A 109 -16.81 2.17 5.25
C SER A 109 -17.98 1.19 5.04
N GLY A 110 -18.15 0.69 3.81
CA GLY A 110 -19.11 -0.36 3.48
C GLY A 110 -18.68 -1.77 3.86
N ASP A 111 -17.40 -2.00 4.15
CA ASP A 111 -16.80 -3.32 4.37
C ASP A 111 -17.47 -4.05 5.55
N SER A 112 -17.88 -5.30 5.32
CA SER A 112 -18.58 -6.10 6.34
C SER A 112 -17.65 -6.46 7.50
N SER A 113 -16.38 -6.76 7.24
CA SER A 113 -15.42 -7.09 8.29
C SER A 113 -15.16 -5.87 9.19
N LEU A 114 -15.06 -4.67 8.60
CA LEU A 114 -14.91 -3.43 9.37
C LEU A 114 -16.12 -3.18 10.30
N LYS A 115 -17.34 -3.47 9.82
CA LYS A 115 -18.57 -3.34 10.61
C LYS A 115 -18.62 -4.37 11.75
N GLU A 116 -18.26 -5.62 11.49
CA GLU A 116 -18.20 -6.66 12.52
C GLU A 116 -17.17 -6.30 13.61
N GLN A 117 -16.02 -5.73 13.22
CA GLN A 117 -15.00 -5.25 14.15
C GLN A 117 -15.50 -4.07 14.99
N LEU A 118 -16.22 -3.13 14.37
CA LEU A 118 -16.86 -2.02 15.08
C LEU A 118 -17.86 -2.51 16.14
N GLU A 119 -18.70 -3.48 15.77
CA GLU A 119 -19.66 -4.09 16.69
C GLU A 119 -18.93 -4.79 17.84
N SER A 120 -17.89 -5.57 17.55
CA SER A 120 -17.05 -6.23 18.56
C SER A 120 -16.41 -5.22 19.52
N MET A 121 -15.83 -4.13 19.02
CA MET A 121 -15.23 -3.08 19.86
C MET A 121 -16.26 -2.44 20.79
N ASN A 122 -17.43 -2.08 20.26
CA ASN A 122 -18.49 -1.49 21.07
C ASN A 122 -19.10 -2.50 22.06
N ALA A 123 -19.11 -3.80 21.74
CA ALA A 123 -19.52 -4.83 22.69
C ALA A 123 -18.52 -4.95 23.84
N ILE A 124 -17.22 -4.94 23.56
CA ILE A 124 -16.15 -4.99 24.58
C ILE A 124 -16.19 -3.74 25.45
N ALA A 125 -16.38 -2.55 24.86
CA ALA A 125 -16.48 -1.28 25.59
C ALA A 125 -17.61 -1.28 26.65
N ASN A 126 -18.68 -2.05 26.39
CA ASN A 126 -19.84 -2.17 27.27
C ASN A 126 -19.77 -3.37 28.24
N VAL A 127 -18.67 -4.12 28.23
CA VAL A 127 -18.55 -5.30 29.09
C VAL A 127 -18.48 -4.89 30.57
N LYS A 128 -19.18 -5.64 31.43
CA LYS A 128 -19.10 -5.48 32.88
C LYS A 128 -18.09 -6.48 33.44
N ALA A 129 -16.83 -6.10 33.43
CA ALA A 129 -15.76 -6.94 33.99
C ALA A 129 -15.68 -6.74 35.51
N THR A 130 -15.83 -7.82 36.29
CA THR A 130 -15.85 -7.77 37.75
C THR A 130 -14.69 -8.60 38.32
N TYR A 131 -13.94 -8.00 39.24
CA TYR A 131 -12.94 -8.69 40.05
C TYR A 131 -13.47 -8.97 41.45
N SER A 132 -13.06 -10.11 42.01
CA SER A 132 -13.24 -10.47 43.42
C SER A 132 -11.88 -10.80 44.02
N ILE A 133 -11.35 -9.93 44.88
CA ILE A 133 -10.02 -10.05 45.48
C ILE A 133 -10.17 -9.88 47.00
N ASN A 134 -9.66 -10.84 47.78
CA ASN A 134 -9.71 -10.83 49.26
C ASN A 134 -11.11 -10.54 49.86
N GLY A 135 -12.17 -11.00 49.19
CA GLY A 135 -13.56 -10.80 49.63
C GLY A 135 -14.19 -9.47 49.19
N GLU A 136 -13.41 -8.55 48.62
CA GLU A 136 -13.93 -7.35 47.97
C GLU A 136 -14.29 -7.62 46.52
N THR A 137 -15.45 -7.14 46.08
CA THR A 137 -15.91 -7.22 44.69
C THR A 137 -16.03 -5.82 44.11
N PHE A 138 -15.40 -5.58 42.95
CA PHE A 138 -15.50 -4.31 42.24
C PHE A 138 -15.52 -4.52 40.72
N GLN A 139 -16.14 -3.59 40.01
CA GLN A 139 -16.18 -3.59 38.55
C GLN A 139 -15.03 -2.74 38.00
N ILE A 140 -14.41 -3.19 36.92
CA ILE A 140 -13.51 -2.36 36.12
C ILE A 140 -14.35 -1.22 35.51
N PRO A 141 -13.94 0.05 35.66
CA PRO A 141 -14.60 1.17 35.01
C PRO A 141 -14.65 0.99 33.49
N SER A 142 -15.81 1.24 32.87
CA SER A 142 -15.93 1.17 31.40
C SER A 142 -15.02 2.17 30.69
N SER A 143 -14.67 3.29 31.35
CA SER A 143 -13.68 4.25 30.85
C SER A 143 -12.31 3.64 30.63
N ASP A 144 -11.90 2.72 31.51
CA ASP A 144 -10.59 2.07 31.45
C ASP A 144 -10.59 1.02 30.33
N ILE A 145 -11.65 0.22 30.23
CA ILE A 145 -11.82 -0.74 29.12
C ILE A 145 -11.81 0.00 27.77
N MET A 146 -12.48 1.14 27.69
CA MET A 146 -12.47 2.02 26.50
C MET A 146 -11.13 2.72 26.25
N SER A 147 -10.24 2.86 27.24
CA SER A 147 -8.90 3.40 27.02
C SER A 147 -7.90 2.33 26.57
N TRP A 148 -8.17 1.07 26.90
CA TRP A 148 -7.36 -0.07 26.49
C TRP A 148 -7.69 -0.55 25.08
N LEU A 149 -8.92 -0.39 24.61
CA LEU A 149 -9.30 -0.82 23.26
C LEU A 149 -8.50 -0.08 22.19
N THR A 150 -7.85 -0.84 21.32
CA THR A 150 -7.06 -0.36 20.18
C THR A 150 -7.57 -0.98 18.89
N TYR A 151 -7.38 -0.25 17.79
CA TYR A 151 -7.63 -0.74 16.44
C TYR A 151 -6.45 -0.38 15.55
N ASN A 152 -5.64 -1.39 15.20
CA ASN A 152 -4.43 -1.22 14.39
C ASN A 152 -4.37 -2.29 13.31
N ASP A 153 -3.98 -1.92 12.09
CA ASP A 153 -3.81 -2.84 10.95
C ASP A 153 -5.00 -3.81 10.74
N GLY A 154 -6.22 -3.32 10.91
CA GLY A 154 -7.42 -4.13 10.73
C GLY A 154 -7.67 -5.13 11.86
N LYS A 155 -7.15 -4.89 13.06
CA LYS A 155 -7.31 -5.78 14.23
C LYS A 155 -7.72 -5.01 15.47
N VAL A 156 -8.71 -5.57 16.17
CA VAL A 156 -9.14 -5.13 17.50
C VAL A 156 -8.24 -5.80 18.53
N ASP A 157 -7.66 -5.01 19.44
CA ASP A 157 -6.81 -5.53 20.52
C ASP A 157 -6.92 -4.64 21.77
N LEU A 158 -6.25 -5.04 22.85
CA LEU A 158 -6.08 -4.25 24.06
C LEU A 158 -4.64 -3.76 24.20
N ASP A 159 -4.49 -2.52 24.65
CA ASP A 159 -3.22 -1.97 25.09
C ASP A 159 -2.73 -2.75 26.32
N THR A 160 -1.83 -3.69 26.05
CA THR A 160 -1.29 -4.61 27.05
C THR A 160 -0.50 -3.88 28.14
N GLU A 161 0.09 -2.72 27.84
CA GLU A 161 0.82 -1.93 28.81
C GLU A 161 -0.14 -1.31 29.83
N GLN A 162 -1.22 -0.67 29.35
CA GLN A 162 -2.25 -0.11 30.23
C GLN A 162 -2.95 -1.20 31.06
N VAL A 163 -3.27 -2.35 30.46
CA VAL A 163 -3.88 -3.48 31.18
C VAL A 163 -2.92 -4.02 32.26
N ARG A 164 -1.62 -4.16 31.94
CA ARG A 164 -0.61 -4.59 32.90
C ARG A 164 -0.47 -3.60 34.05
N GLN A 165 -0.48 -2.30 33.77
CA GLN A 165 -0.42 -1.27 34.80
C GLN A 165 -1.62 -1.40 35.75
N TYR A 166 -2.83 -1.55 35.21
CA TYR A 166 -4.03 -1.75 36.02
C TYR A 166 -3.92 -2.98 36.93
N VAL A 167 -3.48 -4.13 36.40
CA VAL A 167 -3.27 -5.35 37.20
C VAL A 167 -2.18 -5.16 38.27
N THR A 168 -1.14 -4.39 37.96
CA THR A 168 -0.07 -4.07 38.91
C THR A 168 -0.61 -3.22 40.07
N ASP A 169 -1.42 -2.21 39.77
CA ASP A 169 -2.04 -1.34 40.77
C ASP A 169 -2.99 -2.14 41.69
N LEU A 170 -3.70 -3.13 41.15
CA LEU A 170 -4.50 -4.07 41.96
C LEU A 170 -3.62 -4.88 42.91
N GLY A 171 -2.47 -5.39 42.43
CA GLY A 171 -1.50 -6.09 43.28
C GLY A 171 -0.98 -5.21 44.41
N THR A 172 -0.61 -3.96 44.12
CA THR A 172 -0.17 -3.00 45.15
C THR A 172 -1.27 -2.70 46.18
N LYS A 173 -2.53 -2.64 45.73
CA LYS A 173 -3.66 -2.30 46.61
C LYS A 173 -4.14 -3.46 47.49
N TYR A 174 -4.14 -4.68 46.96
CA TYR A 174 -4.79 -5.83 47.60
C TYR A 174 -3.86 -6.96 48.03
N ASN A 175 -2.58 -6.98 47.64
CA ASN A 175 -1.65 -7.98 48.15
C ASN A 175 -1.36 -7.71 49.64
N THR A 176 -1.89 -8.60 50.49
CA THR A 176 -1.64 -8.68 51.93
C THR A 176 -0.67 -9.79 52.25
#